data_AF-A0A929ILJ2-F1
#
_entry.id   AF-A0A929ILJ2-F1
#
_cell.length_a   1.000
_cell.length_b   1.000
_cell.length_c   1.000
_cell.angle_alpha   90.00
_cell.angle_beta   90.00
_cell.angle_gamma   90.00
#
_symmetry.space_group_name_H-M   'P 1'
#
loop_
_entity.id
_entity.type
_entity.pdbx_description
1 polymer ?
#
loop_
_entity_poly.entity_id
_entity_poly.type
_entity_poly.pdbx_seq_one_letter_code
_entity_poly.pdbx_strand_id
1 'polypeptide(L)' 'IVTDWYVPPESPNERFKVQVYILDRQLRADGLRVTVFRQVRSGYDNWVNAEVKPETRAELENAILTRARQLRIDAGGEL' A
#
# COMPACT_ATOMS: atom_id res chain seq x y z
N ILE A 1 5.96 -1.41 8.55
CA ILE A 1 4.48 -1.52 8.70
C ILE A 1 4.00 -2.64 7.78
N VAL A 2 3.11 -3.51 8.24
CA VAL A 2 2.53 -4.58 7.44
C VAL A 2 1.03 -4.56 7.68
N THR A 3 0.23 -4.57 6.62
CA THR A 3 -1.24 -4.64 6.72
C THR A 3 -1.70 -6.08 6.86
N ASP A 4 -2.94 -6.28 7.30
CA ASP A 4 -3.66 -7.52 7.04
C ASP A 4 -4.00 -7.67 5.55
N TRP A 5 -4.50 -8.86 5.20
CA TRP A 5 -5.06 -9.10 3.86
C TRP A 5 -6.38 -8.35 3.71
N TYR A 6 -6.49 -7.57 2.65
CA TYR A 6 -7.70 -6.85 2.25
C TYR A 6 -8.30 -7.48 1.00
N VAL A 7 -9.60 -7.75 1.01
CA VAL A 7 -10.37 -8.24 -0.14
C VAL A 7 -11.23 -7.09 -0.66
N PRO A 8 -10.96 -6.56 -1.87
CA PRO A 8 -11.79 -5.51 -2.45
C PRO A 8 -13.21 -6.02 -2.70
N PRO A 9 -14.25 -5.25 -2.35
CA PRO A 9 -15.64 -5.68 -2.54
C PRO A 9 -16.00 -5.87 -4.03
N GLU A 10 -15.34 -5.12 -4.93
CA GLU A 10 -15.50 -5.28 -6.39
C GLU A 10 -14.77 -6.51 -6.96
N SER A 11 -13.88 -7.14 -6.18
CA SER A 11 -13.04 -8.26 -6.62
C SER A 11 -12.85 -9.25 -5.47
N PRO A 12 -13.93 -9.97 -5.07
CA PRO A 12 -13.92 -10.83 -3.88
C PRO A 12 -13.00 -12.06 -4.02
N ASN A 13 -12.57 -12.36 -5.25
CA ASN A 13 -11.62 -13.43 -5.54
C ASN A 13 -10.16 -12.95 -5.51
N GLU A 14 -9.91 -11.70 -5.15
CA GLU A 14 -8.57 -11.14 -5.00
C GLU A 14 -8.35 -10.65 -3.58
N ARG A 15 -7.11 -10.78 -3.11
CA ARG A 15 -6.70 -10.16 -1.86
C ARG A 15 -5.33 -9.51 -2.00
N PHE A 16 -5.16 -8.43 -1.25
CA PHE A 16 -3.96 -7.62 -1.27
C PHE A 16 -3.40 -7.48 0.13
N LYS A 17 -2.07 -7.51 0.24
CA LYS A 17 -1.34 -7.19 1.46
C LYS A 17 -0.25 -6.21 1.11
N VAL A 18 -0.02 -5.24 1.99
CA VAL A 18 0.99 -4.21 1.77
C VAL A 18 2.01 -4.26 2.90
N GLN A 19 3.27 -4.20 2.52
CA GLN A 19 4.39 -4.01 3.43
C GLN A 19 5.10 -2.72 3.08
N VAL A 20 5.34 -1.90 4.10
CA VAL A 20 5.89 -0.56 3.96
C VAL A 20 7.11 -0.43 4.87
N TYR A 21 8.23 -0.01 4.28
CA TYR A 21 9.46 0.33 4.99
C TYR A 21 9.71 1.83 4.89
N ILE A 22 9.85 2.48 6.03
CA ILE A 22 10.23 3.89 6.12
C ILE A 22 11.75 3.93 6.19
N LEU A 23 12.37 4.50 5.16
CA LEU A 23 13.82 4.58 5.01
C LEU A 23 14.39 5.88 5.56
N ASP A 24 13.62 6.98 5.48
CA ASP A 24 14.03 8.29 5.96
C ASP A 24 12.87 9.02 6.66
N ARG A 25 13.19 9.93 7.58
CA ARG A 25 12.21 10.75 8.31
C ARG A 25 11.75 11.95 7.50
N GLN A 26 12.56 12.41 6.56
CA GLN A 26 12.15 13.38 5.57
C GLN A 26 11.30 12.65 4.53
N LEU A 27 10.02 13.05 4.40
CA LEU A 27 9.04 12.53 3.44
C LEU A 27 9.41 12.87 1.98
N ARG A 28 10.60 12.43 1.55
CA ARG A 28 11.14 12.53 0.18
C ARG A 28 10.67 11.32 -0.63
N ALA A 29 10.73 11.41 -1.96
CA ALA A 29 10.26 10.35 -2.86
C ALA A 29 11.02 9.02 -2.68
N ASP A 30 12.26 9.08 -2.20
CA ASP A 30 13.14 7.97 -1.88
C ASP A 30 13.01 7.44 -0.43
N GLY A 31 12.25 8.11 0.43
CA GLY A 31 12.18 7.81 1.86
C GLY A 31 11.28 6.63 2.24
N LEU A 32 10.65 5.98 1.25
CA LEU A 32 9.67 4.92 1.45
C LEU A 32 9.90 3.78 0.45
N ARG A 33 9.81 2.54 0.92
CA ARG A 33 9.72 1.37 0.05
C ARG A 33 8.43 0.62 0.31
N VAL A 34 7.60 0.49 -0.72
CA VAL A 34 6.34 -0.26 -0.65
C VAL A 34 6.47 -1.56 -1.43
N THR A 35 6.02 -2.65 -0.80
CA THR A 35 5.88 -3.96 -1.42
C THR A 35 4.42 -4.37 -1.34
N VAL A 36 3.85 -4.75 -2.49
CA VAL A 36 2.46 -5.16 -2.60
C VAL A 36 2.44 -6.65 -2.95
N PHE A 37 1.60 -7.39 -2.26
CA PHE A 37 1.34 -8.80 -2.53
C PHE A 37 -0.10 -8.92 -3.00
N ARG A 38 -0.31 -9.64 -4.10
CA ARG A 38 -1.64 -9.99 -4.60
C ARG A 38 -1.77 -11.49 -4.62
N GLN A 39 -2.92 -11.98 -4.18
CA GLN A 39 -3.31 -13.36 -4.37
C GLN A 39 -4.70 -13.44 -4.99
N VAL A 40 -4.88 -14.43 -5.85
CA VAL A 40 -6.16 -14.76 -6.48
C VAL A 40 -6.64 -16.09 -5.92
N ARG A 41 -7.95 -16.21 -5.70
CA ARG A 41 -8.57 -17.43 -5.21
C ARG A 41 -8.64 -18.48 -6.31
N SER A 42 -8.12 -19.67 -6.04
CA SER A 42 -8.16 -20.83 -6.94
C SER A 42 -8.89 -22.00 -6.26
N GLY A 43 -10.14 -22.23 -6.62
CA GLY A 43 -10.98 -23.27 -6.00
C GLY A 43 -11.42 -22.94 -4.56
N TYR A 44 -11.73 -23.98 -3.77
CA TYR A 44 -12.21 -23.82 -2.40
C TYR A 44 -11.05 -23.45 -1.47
N ASP A 45 -10.99 -22.16 -1.15
CA ASP A 45 -10.11 -21.55 -0.13
C ASP A 45 -8.60 -21.60 -0.38
N ASN A 46 -8.17 -21.95 -1.59
CA ASN A 46 -6.76 -21.82 -1.95
C ASN A 46 -6.49 -20.44 -2.54
N TRP A 47 -5.43 -19.80 -2.06
CA TRP A 47 -4.97 -18.50 -2.55
C TRP A 47 -3.61 -18.67 -3.20
N VAL A 48 -3.49 -18.24 -4.45
CA VAL A 48 -2.25 -18.34 -5.22
C VAL A 48 -1.68 -16.96 -5.49
N ASN A 49 -0.36 -16.82 -5.41
CA ASN A 49 0.32 -15.56 -5.73
C ASN A 49 0.04 -15.18 -7.18
N ALA A 50 -0.31 -13.92 -7.39
CA ALA A 50 -0.55 -13.36 -8.71
C ALA A 50 0.27 -12.08 -8.88
N GLU A 51 0.56 -11.76 -10.15
CA GLU A 51 1.30 -10.55 -10.47
C GLU A 51 0.50 -9.30 -10.08
N VAL A 52 1.19 -8.37 -9.43
CA VAL A 52 0.65 -7.03 -9.16
C VAL A 52 1.00 -6.16 -10.37
N LYS A 53 0.06 -5.34 -10.82
CA LYS A 53 0.36 -4.38 -11.88
C LYS A 53 1.53 -3.48 -11.45
N PRO A 54 2.52 -3.23 -12.32
CA PRO A 54 3.70 -2.44 -11.97
C PRO A 54 3.34 -1.05 -11.41
N GLU A 55 2.25 -0.47 -11.91
CA GLU A 55 1.73 0.84 -11.57
C GLU A 55 1.22 0.93 -10.12
N THR A 56 0.61 -0.15 -9.61
CA THR A 56 -0.02 -0.17 -8.28
C THR A 56 0.96 0.16 -7.16
N ARG A 57 2.22 -0.26 -7.28
CA ARG A 57 3.26 0.09 -6.31
C ARG A 57 3.51 1.59 -6.28
N ALA A 58 3.71 2.20 -7.45
CA ALA A 58 4.03 3.62 -7.58
C ALA A 58 2.84 4.50 -7.14
N GLU A 59 1.62 4.10 -7.47
CA GLU A 59 0.40 4.78 -7.03
C GLU A 59 0.26 4.77 -5.50
N LEU A 60 0.52 3.63 -4.85
CA LEU A 60 0.49 3.52 -3.39
C LEU A 60 1.60 4.36 -2.73
N GLU A 61 2.82 4.35 -3.27
CA GLU A 61 3.92 5.20 -2.79
C GLU A 61 3.52 6.68 -2.83
N ASN A 62 2.97 7.13 -3.96
CA ASN A 62 2.51 8.51 -4.14
C ASN A 62 1.34 8.87 -3.22
N ALA A 63 0.38 7.97 -3.03
CA ALA A 63 -0.77 8.17 -2.15
C ALA A 63 -0.32 8.32 -0.69
N ILE A 64 0.59 7.46 -0.22
CA ILE A 64 1.14 7.53 1.14
C ILE A 64 1.89 8.85 1.35
N LEU A 65 2.78 9.22 0.42
CA LEU A 65 3.53 10.47 0.51
C LEU A 65 2.63 11.71 0.50
N THR A 66 1.60 11.70 -0.35
CA THR A 66 0.61 12.78 -0.42
C THR A 66 -0.15 12.92 0.89
N ARG A 67 -0.69 11.82 1.43
CA ARG A 67 -1.42 11.84 2.70
C ARG A 67 -0.53 12.27 3.86
N ALA A 68 0.73 11.81 3.90
CA ALA A 68 1.68 12.19 4.94
C ALA A 68 2.03 13.68 4.90
N ARG A 69 2.19 14.27 3.69
CA ARG A 69 2.39 15.73 3.56
C ARG A 69 1.18 16.51 4.02
N GLN A 70 -0.03 16.06 3.70
CA GLN A 70 -1.26 16.70 4.16
C GLN A 70 -1.33 16.71 5.69
N LEU A 71 -1.12 15.54 6.32
CA LEU A 71 -1.12 15.42 7.78
C LEU A 71 -0.06 16.32 8.45
N ARG A 72 1.10 16.53 7.80
CA ARG A 72 2.13 17.44 8.30
C ARG A 72 1.71 18.91 8.22
N ILE A 73 1.00 19.30 7.17
CA ILE A 73 0.46 20.66 7.03
C ILE A 73 -0.62 20.89 8.07
N ASP A 74 -1.57 19.96 8.21
CA ASP A 74 -2.66 20.04 9.17
C ASP A 74 -2.11 20.16 10.61
N ALA A 75 -1.17 19.29 10.99
CA ALA A 75 -0.54 19.31 12.30
C ALA A 75 0.36 20.55 12.55
N GLY A 76 0.82 21.21 11.49
CA GLY A 76 1.62 22.45 11.58
C GLY A 76 0.79 23.73 11.53
N GLY A 77 -0.50 23.64 11.19
CA GLY A 77 -1.45 24.76 11.11
C GLY A 77 -2.22 25.02 12.41
N GLU A 78 -1.99 24.23 13.46
CA GLU A 78 -2.65 24.33 14.78
C GLU A 78 -1.78 25.04 15.86
N LEU A 79 -0.77 25.83 15.48
CA LEU A 79 0.07 26.62 16.40
C LEU A 79 -0.11 28.13 16.24
#